data_AF-A0A440V3J5-F1
#
_entry.id   AF-A0A440V3J5-F1
#
_cell.length_a   1.000
_cell.length_b   1.000
_cell.length_c   1.000
_cell.angle_alpha   90.00
_cell.angle_beta   90.00
_cell.angle_gamma   90.00
#
_symmetry.space_group_name_H-M   'P 1'
#
loop_
_entity.id
_entity.type
_entity.pdbx_description
1 polymer ?
#
loop_
_entity_poly.entity_id
_entity_poly.type
_entity_poly.pdbx_seq_one_letter_code
_entity_poly.pdbx_strand_id
1 'polypeptide(L)'
;MSAAEKMSRRDEMETLLPFYLNGSLEGAELEAVEEWLASDPAAMAALGEAEAEFSGTAAANEAIRPPADALSRFARALDAEAGPARTPPGQSWLAKVFGRVTAIPSGVAWAAAAALLALVVAQSFERPGGKGNDFEIAGAEDDLANLPFALVKFKPDARMSDIAAFLGQNGLKIAGGPTADDVFHVTIPASTAADYDKLVGLIAAQPFAEAVVQGRKPVDGG
;
A
#
# COMPACT_ATOMS: atom_id res chain seq x y z
N MET A 1 41.17 -33.44 -18.36
CA MET A 1 39.72 -33.60 -18.12
C MET A 1 39.09 -32.23 -18.19
N SER A 2 38.25 -31.94 -19.17
CA SER A 2 37.28 -30.83 -19.11
C SER A 2 36.26 -31.02 -20.24
N ALA A 3 35.29 -31.89 -20.02
CA ALA A 3 34.10 -32.00 -20.84
C ALA A 3 32.93 -31.48 -19.99
N ALA A 4 32.84 -30.16 -19.84
CA ALA A 4 31.56 -29.53 -19.53
C ALA A 4 30.79 -29.56 -20.84
N GLU A 5 30.06 -30.66 -21.04
CA GLU A 5 29.05 -30.83 -22.08
C GLU A 5 28.14 -29.59 -22.03
N LYS A 6 27.99 -28.89 -23.16
CA LYS A 6 27.10 -27.71 -23.23
C LYS A 6 25.68 -28.20 -22.99
N MET A 7 25.19 -28.04 -21.76
CA MET A 7 23.79 -28.28 -21.44
C MET A 7 22.93 -27.41 -22.35
N SER A 8 21.86 -27.98 -22.89
CA SER A 8 20.88 -27.19 -23.61
C SER A 8 20.28 -26.17 -22.63
N ARG A 9 19.86 -25.00 -23.13
CA ARG A 9 19.09 -24.03 -22.32
C ARG A 9 17.92 -24.71 -21.61
N ARG A 10 17.32 -25.74 -22.23
CA ARG A 10 16.28 -26.56 -21.62
C ARG A 10 16.78 -27.34 -20.40
N ASP A 11 17.90 -28.05 -20.53
CA ASP A 11 18.48 -28.84 -19.45
C ASP A 11 18.91 -27.94 -18.27
N GLU A 12 19.40 -26.73 -18.58
CA GLU A 12 19.69 -25.70 -17.57
C GLU A 12 18.42 -25.29 -16.81
N MET A 13 17.31 -25.03 -17.50
CA MET A 13 16.03 -24.68 -16.84
C MET A 13 15.46 -25.86 -16.04
N GLU A 14 15.52 -27.08 -16.57
CA GLU A 14 15.08 -28.30 -15.87
C GLU A 14 15.87 -28.52 -14.56
N THR A 15 17.16 -28.17 -14.54
CA THR A 15 18.01 -28.25 -13.33
C THR A 15 17.60 -27.24 -12.25
N LEU A 16 16.97 -26.13 -12.63
CA LEU A 16 16.50 -25.09 -11.70
C LEU A 16 15.13 -25.42 -11.08
N LEU A 17 14.35 -26.34 -11.66
CA LEU A 17 12.99 -26.66 -11.19
C LEU A 17 12.90 -27.07 -9.71
N PRO A 18 13.83 -27.87 -9.13
CA PRO A 18 13.76 -28.20 -7.70
C PRO A 18 13.91 -26.97 -6.79
N PHE A 19 14.70 -25.98 -7.20
CA PHE A 19 14.91 -24.72 -6.48
C PHE A 19 13.74 -23.75 -6.68
N TYR A 20 13.07 -23.83 -7.84
CA TYR A 20 11.80 -23.14 -8.07
C TYR A 20 10.71 -23.70 -7.13
N LEU A 21 10.58 -25.03 -7.05
CA LEU A 21 9.56 -25.71 -6.22
C LEU A 21 9.76 -25.48 -4.71
N ASN A 22 11.00 -25.39 -4.23
CA ASN A 22 11.28 -25.10 -2.82
C ASN A 22 11.26 -23.59 -2.48
N GLY A 23 11.07 -22.72 -3.49
CA GLY A 23 11.02 -21.26 -3.33
C GLY A 23 12.36 -20.59 -3.02
N SER A 24 13.50 -21.19 -3.39
CA SER A 24 14.84 -20.63 -3.12
C SER A 24 15.49 -19.91 -4.31
N LEU A 25 14.87 -19.93 -5.49
CA LEU A 25 15.35 -19.15 -6.64
C LEU A 25 15.04 -17.66 -6.46
N GLU A 26 16.00 -16.81 -6.86
CA GLU A 26 15.87 -15.36 -6.81
C GLU A 26 16.46 -14.72 -8.08
N GLY A 27 16.06 -13.47 -8.35
CA GLY A 27 16.65 -12.66 -9.41
C GLY A 27 16.50 -13.26 -10.81
N ALA A 28 17.58 -13.20 -11.59
CA ALA A 28 17.56 -13.55 -13.01
C ALA A 28 17.26 -15.04 -13.29
N GLU A 29 17.59 -15.94 -12.36
CA GLU A 29 17.31 -17.37 -12.51
C GLU A 29 15.82 -17.65 -12.35
N LEU A 30 15.17 -17.00 -11.38
CA LEU A 30 13.72 -17.10 -11.19
C LEU A 30 12.97 -16.56 -12.43
N GLU A 31 13.33 -15.37 -12.89
CA GLU A 31 12.71 -14.74 -14.06
C GLU A 31 12.87 -15.62 -15.32
N ALA A 32 14.04 -16.22 -15.53
CA ALA A 32 14.29 -17.10 -16.65
C ALA A 32 13.45 -18.39 -16.62
N VAL A 33 13.25 -18.99 -15.43
CA VAL A 33 12.40 -20.18 -15.27
C VAL A 33 10.92 -19.80 -15.47
N GLU A 34 10.46 -18.69 -14.94
CA GLU A 34 9.07 -18.22 -15.11
C GLU A 34 8.75 -17.89 -16.58
N GLU A 35 9.67 -17.23 -17.28
CA GLU A 35 9.53 -16.97 -18.72
C GLU A 35 9.46 -18.28 -19.51
N TRP A 36 10.31 -19.26 -19.18
CA TRP A 36 10.31 -20.57 -19.83
C TRP A 36 9.00 -21.34 -19.57
N LEU A 37 8.51 -21.35 -18.32
CA LEU A 37 7.22 -21.95 -17.95
C LEU A 37 6.04 -21.30 -18.67
N ALA A 38 6.10 -19.99 -18.92
CA ALA A 38 5.04 -19.24 -19.61
C ALA A 38 5.05 -19.44 -21.13
N SER A 39 6.20 -19.76 -21.73
CA SER A 39 6.41 -19.73 -23.17
C SER A 39 6.56 -21.11 -23.83
N ASP A 40 7.00 -22.13 -23.09
CA ASP A 40 7.27 -23.47 -23.64
C ASP A 40 6.26 -24.52 -23.13
N PRO A 41 5.43 -25.11 -24.01
CA PRO A 41 4.51 -26.18 -23.64
C PRO A 41 5.20 -27.39 -22.99
N ALA A 42 6.47 -27.64 -23.29
CA ALA A 42 7.23 -28.75 -22.72
C ALA A 42 7.68 -28.48 -21.28
N ALA A 43 7.71 -27.22 -20.84
CA ALA A 43 8.11 -26.81 -19.50
C ALA A 43 7.10 -27.28 -18.43
N MET A 44 5.80 -27.26 -18.74
CA MET A 44 4.76 -27.74 -17.84
C MET A 44 4.86 -29.26 -17.58
N ALA A 45 5.30 -30.02 -18.58
CA ALA A 45 5.53 -31.46 -18.41
C ALA A 45 6.75 -31.73 -17.51
N ALA A 46 7.84 -30.99 -17.72
CA ALA A 46 9.04 -31.09 -16.88
C ALA A 46 8.78 -30.64 -15.43
N LEU A 47 8.00 -29.58 -15.23
CA LEU A 47 7.58 -29.13 -13.89
C LEU A 47 6.77 -30.22 -13.16
N GLY A 48 5.85 -30.89 -13.84
CA GLY A 48 5.06 -31.98 -13.26
C GLY A 48 5.90 -33.20 -12.87
N GLU A 49 6.94 -33.53 -13.66
CA GLU A 49 7.89 -34.59 -13.32
C GLU A 49 8.74 -34.22 -12.09
N ALA A 50 9.24 -32.98 -12.03
CA ALA A 50 9.98 -32.46 -10.89
C ALA A 50 9.11 -32.40 -9.61
N GLU A 51 7.83 -32.03 -9.71
CA GLU A 51 6.89 -32.04 -8.59
C GLU A 51 6.62 -33.46 -8.06
N ALA A 52 6.52 -34.45 -8.95
CA ALA A 52 6.37 -35.85 -8.58
C ALA A 52 7.59 -36.39 -7.80
N GLU A 53 8.80 -35.99 -8.20
CA GLU A 53 10.04 -36.35 -7.47
C GLU A 53 10.16 -35.61 -6.13
N PHE A 54 9.82 -34.31 -6.12
CA PHE A 54 9.86 -33.47 -4.92
C PHE A 54 8.89 -33.94 -3.84
N SER A 55 7.65 -34.25 -4.23
CA SER A 55 6.61 -34.74 -3.32
C SER A 55 6.95 -36.10 -2.69
N GLY A 56 7.60 -37.00 -3.44
CA GLY A 56 8.11 -38.27 -2.90
C GLY A 56 9.14 -38.08 -1.78
N THR A 57 10.00 -37.08 -1.91
CA THR A 57 11.02 -36.74 -0.90
C THR A 57 10.42 -35.99 0.30
N ALA A 58 9.47 -35.07 0.06
CA ALA A 58 8.77 -34.34 1.11
C ALA A 58 8.00 -35.29 2.04
N ALA A 59 7.25 -36.25 1.48
CA ALA A 59 6.50 -37.24 2.25
C ALA A 59 7.41 -38.13 3.12
N ALA A 60 8.61 -38.47 2.64
CA ALA A 60 9.58 -39.23 3.41
C ALA A 60 10.17 -38.40 4.58
N ASN A 61 10.38 -37.10 4.39
CA ASN A 61 10.88 -36.19 5.42
C ASN A 61 9.81 -35.85 6.47
N GLU A 62 8.54 -35.68 6.07
CA GLU A 62 7.42 -35.46 6.99
C GLU A 62 7.17 -36.65 7.93
N ALA A 63 7.60 -37.86 7.53
CA ALA A 63 7.57 -39.03 8.41
C ALA A 63 8.52 -38.88 9.61
N ILE A 64 9.53 -38.01 9.53
CA ILE A 64 10.39 -37.63 10.66
C ILE A 64 9.62 -36.63 11.53
N ARG A 65 8.80 -37.16 12.45
CA ARG A 65 8.08 -36.33 13.40
C ARG A 65 9.00 -35.83 14.52
N PRO A 66 8.89 -34.55 14.94
CA PRO A 66 9.53 -34.10 16.15
C PRO A 66 8.99 -34.88 17.37
N PRO A 67 9.74 -34.92 18.48
CA PRO A 67 9.24 -35.47 19.74
C PRO A 67 7.88 -34.88 20.09
N ALA A 68 6.96 -35.69 20.62
CA ALA A 68 5.58 -35.27 20.92
C ALA A 68 5.50 -34.04 21.85
N ASP A 69 6.56 -33.76 22.60
CA ASP A 69 6.68 -32.63 23.51
C ASP A 69 7.46 -31.44 22.94
N ALA A 70 7.89 -31.46 21.68
CA ALA A 70 8.60 -30.34 21.06
C ALA A 70 7.79 -29.04 21.09
N LEU A 71 6.50 -29.12 20.77
CA LEU A 71 5.60 -27.98 20.81
C LEU A 71 5.40 -27.45 22.24
N SER A 72 5.27 -28.34 23.23
CA SER A 72 5.06 -27.95 24.62
C SER A 72 6.32 -27.36 25.25
N ARG A 73 7.52 -27.85 24.88
CA ARG A 73 8.80 -27.25 25.26
C ARG A 73 8.98 -25.87 24.63
N PHE A 74 8.65 -25.71 23.34
CA PHE A 74 8.69 -24.43 22.65
C PHE A 74 7.74 -23.41 23.28
N ALA A 75 6.50 -23.80 23.56
CA ALA A 75 5.53 -22.94 24.25
C ALA A 75 6.03 -22.49 25.62
N ARG A 76 6.62 -23.40 26.41
CA ARG A 76 7.23 -23.04 27.70
C ARG A 76 8.42 -22.10 27.56
N ALA A 77 9.21 -22.23 26.51
CA ALA A 77 10.32 -21.31 26.24
C ALA A 77 9.79 -19.90 25.89
N LEU A 78 8.73 -19.82 25.07
CA LEU A 78 8.06 -18.55 24.78
C LEU A 78 7.48 -17.88 26.03
N ASP A 79 6.80 -18.65 26.89
CA ASP A 79 6.23 -18.12 28.13
C ASP A 79 7.32 -17.64 29.10
N ALA A 80 8.47 -18.31 29.14
CA ALA A 80 9.61 -17.89 29.95
C ALA A 80 10.26 -16.60 29.44
N GLU A 81 10.32 -16.40 28.12
CA GLU A 81 10.88 -15.21 27.47
C GLU A 81 9.91 -14.00 27.54
N ALA A 82 8.60 -14.24 27.46
CA ALA A 82 7.57 -13.20 27.46
C ALA A 82 7.50 -12.38 28.76
N GLY A 83 8.10 -12.88 29.85
CA GLY A 83 8.09 -12.22 31.16
C GLY A 83 6.69 -12.15 31.79
N PRO A 84 6.57 -11.59 33.01
CA PRO A 84 5.27 -11.47 33.66
C PRO A 84 4.33 -10.61 32.83
N ALA A 85 3.14 -11.15 32.55
CA ALA A 85 2.08 -10.43 31.83
C ALA A 85 1.89 -9.04 32.45
N ARG A 86 2.10 -7.99 31.64
CA ARG A 86 1.92 -6.60 32.06
C ARG A 86 0.52 -6.49 32.66
N THR A 87 0.42 -6.20 33.96
CA THR A 87 -0.85 -5.90 34.60
C THR A 87 -1.50 -4.77 33.81
N PRO A 88 -2.72 -4.94 33.27
CA PRO A 88 -3.34 -3.89 32.49
C PRO A 88 -3.37 -2.62 33.34
N PRO A 89 -2.87 -1.47 32.83
CA PRO A 89 -2.90 -0.23 33.58
C PRO A 89 -4.35 0.05 34.00
N GLY A 90 -4.54 0.54 35.22
CA GLY A 90 -5.83 0.73 35.87
C GLY A 90 -6.90 1.19 34.87
N GLN A 91 -8.00 0.43 34.84
CA GLN A 91 -9.04 0.46 33.82
C GLN A 91 -9.42 1.90 33.42
N SER A 92 -8.90 2.33 32.26
CA SER A 92 -9.23 3.62 31.66
C SER A 92 -10.76 3.76 31.57
N TRP A 93 -11.29 4.93 31.85
CA TRP A 93 -12.73 5.22 31.74
C TRP A 93 -13.28 4.83 30.36
N LEU A 94 -12.48 4.96 29.29
CA LEU A 94 -12.81 4.47 27.95
C LEU A 94 -13.03 2.95 27.91
N ALA A 95 -12.15 2.16 28.54
CA ALA A 95 -12.30 0.71 28.62
C ALA A 95 -13.59 0.29 29.37
N LYS A 96 -14.03 1.11 30.34
CA LYS A 96 -15.29 0.89 31.06
C LYS A 96 -16.53 1.21 30.20
N VAL A 97 -16.43 2.20 29.31
CA VAL A 97 -17.49 2.52 28.33
C VAL A 97 -17.55 1.45 27.24
N PHE A 98 -16.41 1.06 26.67
CA PHE A 98 -16.35 -0.01 25.65
C PHE A 98 -16.83 -1.36 26.21
N GLY A 99 -16.47 -1.71 27.45
CA GLY A 99 -16.96 -2.93 28.10
C GLY A 99 -18.47 -2.98 28.31
N ARG A 100 -19.14 -1.82 28.41
CA ARG A 100 -20.61 -1.74 28.46
C ARG A 100 -21.25 -1.93 27.08
N VAL A 101 -20.58 -1.47 26.03
CA VAL A 101 -21.03 -1.68 24.64
C VAL A 101 -20.94 -3.16 24.26
N THR A 102 -19.88 -3.86 24.68
CA THR A 102 -19.73 -5.30 24.41
C THR A 102 -20.67 -6.19 25.23
N ALA A 103 -21.31 -5.66 26.28
CA ALA A 103 -22.27 -6.38 27.11
C ALA A 103 -23.73 -6.27 26.59
N ILE A 104 -23.95 -5.61 25.45
CA ILE A 104 -25.27 -5.46 24.84
C ILE A 104 -25.70 -6.81 24.23
N PRO A 105 -26.90 -7.33 24.52
CA PRO A 105 -27.42 -8.54 23.90
C PRO A 105 -27.39 -8.44 22.37
N SER A 106 -26.96 -9.51 21.70
CA SER A 106 -26.70 -9.52 20.25
C SER A 106 -27.90 -9.03 19.41
N GLY A 107 -29.13 -9.34 19.81
CA GLY A 107 -30.34 -8.84 19.14
C GLY A 107 -30.51 -7.32 19.21
N VAL A 108 -30.16 -6.69 20.34
CA VAL A 108 -30.22 -5.23 20.51
C VAL A 108 -29.09 -4.56 19.74
N ALA A 109 -27.90 -5.18 19.71
CA ALA A 109 -26.76 -4.70 18.94
C ALA A 109 -27.08 -4.66 17.43
N TRP A 110 -27.68 -5.71 16.88
CA TRP A 110 -28.09 -5.74 15.47
C TRP A 110 -29.20 -4.75 15.15
N ALA A 111 -30.19 -4.58 16.04
CA ALA A 111 -31.24 -3.57 15.87
C ALA A 111 -30.67 -2.14 15.88
N ALA A 112 -29.75 -1.83 16.79
CA ALA A 112 -29.07 -0.55 16.84
C ALA A 112 -28.19 -0.31 15.59
N ALA A 113 -27.47 -1.32 15.12
CA ALA A 113 -26.69 -1.25 13.88
C ALA A 113 -27.59 -1.00 12.66
N ALA A 114 -28.72 -1.68 12.55
CA ALA A 114 -29.69 -1.46 11.47
C ALA A 114 -30.31 -0.06 11.54
N ALA A 115 -30.61 0.45 12.73
CA ALA A 115 -31.12 1.82 12.92
C ALA A 115 -30.08 2.88 12.54
N LEU A 116 -28.82 2.69 12.92
CA LEU A 116 -27.72 3.58 12.52
C LEU A 116 -27.48 3.55 11.01
N LEU A 117 -27.52 2.36 10.40
CA LEU A 117 -27.44 2.21 8.95
C LEU A 117 -28.59 2.95 8.25
N ALA A 118 -29.83 2.78 8.74
CA ALA A 118 -31.00 3.46 8.21
C ALA A 118 -30.88 4.99 8.33
N LEU A 119 -30.32 5.50 9.42
CA LEU A 119 -30.03 6.93 9.58
C LEU A 119 -28.99 7.43 8.59
N VAL A 120 -27.91 6.70 8.37
CA VAL A 120 -26.88 7.04 7.36
C VAL A 120 -27.50 7.07 5.96
N VAL A 121 -28.34 6.08 5.64
CA VAL A 121 -29.02 5.98 4.35
C VAL A 121 -30.04 7.13 4.18
N ALA A 122 -30.84 7.43 5.19
CA ALA A 122 -31.79 8.55 5.15
C ALA A 122 -31.08 9.90 4.97
N GLN A 123 -29.97 10.12 5.69
CA GLN A 123 -29.13 11.32 5.52
C GLN A 123 -28.43 11.40 4.16
N SER A 124 -28.33 10.29 3.43
CA SER A 124 -27.77 10.27 2.08
C SER A 124 -28.78 10.74 1.03
N PHE A 125 -30.07 10.55 1.28
CA PHE A 125 -31.14 11.02 0.38
C PHE A 125 -31.55 12.48 0.62
N GLU A 126 -31.27 13.04 1.79
CA GLU A 126 -31.66 14.40 2.19
C GLU A 126 -30.60 15.49 1.94
N ARG A 127 -29.46 15.19 1.28
CA ARG A 127 -28.48 16.22 0.93
C ARG A 127 -28.85 16.90 -0.41
N PRO A 128 -29.28 18.18 -0.41
CA PRO A 128 -29.22 18.98 -1.62
C PRO A 128 -27.74 19.24 -1.92
N GLY A 129 -27.36 19.18 -3.20
CA GLY A 129 -25.97 19.22 -3.65
C GLY A 129 -25.10 20.26 -2.95
N GLY A 130 -23.89 19.84 -2.56
CA GLY A 130 -22.84 20.76 -2.12
C GLY A 130 -22.03 20.29 -0.92
N LYS A 131 -20.99 19.48 -1.17
CA LYS A 131 -19.62 19.60 -0.63
C LYS A 131 -18.88 18.27 -0.82
N GLY A 132 -17.70 18.39 -1.43
CA GLY A 132 -16.85 17.30 -1.88
C GLY A 132 -16.43 16.34 -0.77
N ASN A 133 -16.13 15.14 -1.23
CA ASN A 133 -15.85 13.95 -0.46
C ASN A 133 -14.39 14.06 0.04
N ASP A 134 -14.20 14.49 1.27
CA ASP A 134 -12.87 14.59 1.92
C ASP A 134 -12.49 13.24 2.55
N PHE A 135 -12.64 12.15 1.78
CA PHE A 135 -12.19 10.82 2.15
C PHE A 135 -11.29 10.29 1.04
N GLU A 136 -9.99 10.29 1.32
CA GLU A 136 -8.95 9.78 0.43
C GLU A 136 -8.79 8.28 0.68
N ILE A 137 -9.15 7.49 -0.34
CA ILE A 137 -8.86 6.05 -0.42
C ILE A 137 -7.50 5.95 -1.12
N ALA A 138 -6.53 5.30 -0.49
CA ALA A 138 -5.25 4.98 -1.13
C ALA A 138 -5.53 4.20 -2.43
N GLY A 139 -5.35 4.87 -3.58
CA GLY A 139 -5.71 4.34 -4.91
C GLY A 139 -6.54 5.28 -5.79
N ALA A 140 -7.06 6.40 -5.27
CA ALA A 140 -7.75 7.43 -6.07
C ALA A 140 -6.77 8.48 -6.65
N GLU A 141 -5.59 8.06 -7.09
CA GLU A 141 -4.59 8.95 -7.72
C GLU A 141 -5.09 9.53 -9.06
N ASP A 142 -6.10 8.92 -9.69
CA ASP A 142 -6.51 9.24 -11.06
C ASP A 142 -7.26 10.58 -11.20
N ASP A 143 -8.06 10.98 -10.20
CA ASP A 143 -8.77 12.28 -10.24
C ASP A 143 -7.82 13.46 -9.92
N LEU A 144 -6.81 13.23 -9.07
CA LEU A 144 -5.78 14.23 -8.74
C LEU A 144 -4.71 14.34 -9.84
N ALA A 145 -4.37 13.24 -10.51
CA ALA A 145 -3.46 13.24 -11.65
C ALA A 145 -4.01 14.05 -12.84
N ASN A 146 -5.33 14.19 -12.94
CA ASN A 146 -6.00 14.94 -14.00
C ASN A 146 -6.23 16.43 -13.70
N LEU A 147 -6.01 16.86 -12.45
CA LEU A 147 -6.13 18.26 -12.07
C LEU A 147 -4.91 19.09 -12.53
N PRO A 148 -5.09 20.37 -12.86
CA PRO A 148 -3.97 21.26 -13.13
C PRO A 148 -3.06 21.39 -11.91
N PHE A 149 -1.75 21.47 -12.13
CA PHE A 149 -0.79 21.51 -11.03
C PHE A 149 0.46 22.33 -11.36
N ALA A 150 1.22 22.67 -10.33
CA ALA A 150 2.57 23.21 -10.44
C ALA A 150 3.52 22.48 -9.46
N LEU A 151 4.79 22.43 -9.84
CA LEU A 151 5.86 21.95 -8.99
C LEU A 151 6.49 23.15 -8.28
N VAL A 152 6.50 23.13 -6.96
CA VAL A 152 6.94 24.25 -6.14
C VAL A 152 8.05 23.79 -5.22
N LYS A 153 9.21 24.45 -5.31
CA LYS A 153 10.26 24.33 -4.31
C LYS A 153 10.13 25.51 -3.34
N PHE A 154 9.93 25.20 -2.07
CA PHE A 154 9.91 26.22 -1.02
C PHE A 154 11.32 26.44 -0.48
N LYS A 155 11.59 27.65 -0.01
CA LYS A 155 12.86 27.94 0.68
C LYS A 155 12.95 27.13 1.98
N PRO A 156 14.15 26.68 2.37
CA PRO A 156 14.32 25.86 3.57
C PRO A 156 13.99 26.59 4.88
N ASP A 157 14.02 27.92 4.89
CA ASP A 157 13.67 28.77 6.03
C ASP A 157 12.20 29.26 6.00
N ALA A 158 11.42 28.85 5.00
CA ALA A 158 10.02 29.20 4.89
C ALA A 158 9.20 28.57 6.03
N ARG A 159 8.37 29.40 6.69
CA ARG A 159 7.49 28.90 7.75
C ARG A 159 6.30 28.19 7.15
N MET A 160 6.06 26.96 7.61
CA MET A 160 4.90 26.17 7.19
C MET A 160 3.56 26.89 7.48
N SER A 161 3.49 27.73 8.51
CA SER A 161 2.31 28.56 8.80
C SER A 161 1.95 29.51 7.66
N ASP A 162 2.96 30.11 7.04
CA ASP A 162 2.79 31.13 6.01
C ASP A 162 2.43 30.47 4.68
N ILE A 163 3.06 29.32 4.40
CA ILE A 163 2.71 28.45 3.26
C ILE A 163 1.26 27.97 3.40
N ALA A 164 0.88 27.38 4.54
CA ALA A 164 -0.47 26.86 4.75
C ALA A 164 -1.54 27.96 4.68
N ALA A 165 -1.27 29.15 5.24
CA ALA A 165 -2.18 30.29 5.15
C ALA A 165 -2.39 30.74 3.70
N PHE A 166 -1.30 30.88 2.93
CA PHE A 166 -1.38 31.26 1.53
C PHE A 166 -2.11 30.22 0.68
N LEU A 167 -1.79 28.93 0.85
CA LEU A 167 -2.44 27.85 0.11
C LEU A 167 -3.95 27.82 0.41
N GLY A 168 -4.32 27.92 1.69
CA GLY A 168 -5.72 27.96 2.11
C GLY A 168 -6.50 29.17 1.58
N GLN A 169 -5.87 30.36 1.54
CA GLN A 169 -6.49 31.58 1.00
C GLN A 169 -6.74 31.50 -0.51
N ASN A 170 -5.88 30.79 -1.25
CA ASN A 170 -5.97 30.67 -2.70
C ASN A 170 -6.57 29.33 -3.17
N GLY A 171 -7.07 28.51 -2.24
CA GLY A 171 -7.68 27.21 -2.55
C GLY A 171 -6.70 26.16 -3.10
N LEU A 172 -5.40 26.37 -2.94
CA LEU A 172 -4.34 25.48 -3.40
C LEU A 172 -4.17 24.32 -2.40
N LYS A 173 -3.85 23.12 -2.89
CA LYS A 173 -3.58 21.95 -2.03
C LYS A 173 -2.28 21.27 -2.43
N ILE A 174 -1.59 20.69 -1.46
CA ILE A 174 -0.42 19.84 -1.72
C ILE A 174 -0.95 18.43 -2.00
N ALA A 175 -0.72 17.93 -3.21
CA ALA A 175 -1.08 16.56 -3.61
C ALA A 175 0.07 15.57 -3.42
N GLY A 176 1.31 16.04 -3.21
CA GLY A 176 2.45 15.16 -2.96
C GLY A 176 3.76 15.90 -2.74
N GLY A 177 4.80 15.15 -2.37
CA GLY A 177 6.13 15.66 -2.02
C GLY A 177 6.37 15.76 -0.50
N PRO A 178 7.55 16.22 -0.06
CA PRO A 178 8.69 16.64 -0.89
C PRO A 178 9.40 15.46 -1.57
N THR A 179 9.85 15.65 -2.80
CA THR A 179 10.82 14.73 -3.42
C THR A 179 12.19 14.87 -2.75
N ALA A 180 13.16 14.04 -3.15
CA ALA A 180 14.55 14.16 -2.69
C ALA A 180 15.19 15.54 -2.96
N ASP A 181 14.61 16.34 -3.87
CA ASP A 181 15.06 17.69 -4.24
C ASP A 181 14.20 18.82 -3.61
N ASP A 182 13.42 18.50 -2.56
CA ASP A 182 12.51 19.43 -1.84
C ASP A 182 11.39 20.05 -2.72
N VAL A 183 10.96 19.32 -3.74
CA VAL A 183 9.89 19.77 -4.65
C VAL A 183 8.54 19.20 -4.22
N PHE A 184 7.54 20.08 -4.15
CA PHE A 184 6.16 19.77 -3.81
C PHE A 184 5.27 19.82 -5.04
N HIS A 185 4.32 18.90 -5.10
CA HIS A 185 3.25 18.87 -6.09
C HIS A 185 2.04 19.63 -5.53
N VAL A 186 1.75 20.81 -6.10
CA VAL A 186 0.65 21.68 -5.67
C VAL A 186 -0.44 21.70 -6.74
N THR A 187 -1.66 21.26 -6.39
CA THR A 187 -2.83 21.34 -7.27
C THR A 187 -3.37 22.75 -7.34
N ILE A 188 -3.76 23.13 -8.55
CA ILE A 188 -4.24 24.47 -8.89
C ILE A 188 -5.71 24.35 -9.31
N PRO A 189 -6.65 24.94 -8.56
CA PRO A 189 -8.08 24.88 -8.86
C PRO A 189 -8.44 25.87 -9.98
N ALA A 190 -7.82 25.71 -11.15
CA ALA A 190 -8.05 26.56 -12.32
C ALA A 190 -8.87 25.81 -13.38
N SER A 191 -9.93 26.44 -13.89
CA SER A 191 -10.72 25.92 -15.01
C SER A 191 -10.28 26.47 -16.37
N THR A 192 -9.48 27.54 -16.39
CA THR A 192 -8.97 28.19 -17.61
C THR A 192 -7.46 28.37 -17.56
N ALA A 193 -6.78 28.45 -18.70
CA ALA A 193 -5.34 28.71 -18.73
C ALA A 193 -4.97 30.06 -18.11
N ALA A 194 -5.84 31.07 -18.22
CA ALA A 194 -5.62 32.39 -17.62
C ALA A 194 -5.65 32.35 -16.08
N ASP A 195 -6.61 31.61 -15.50
CA ASP A 195 -6.68 31.44 -14.05
C ASP A 195 -5.50 30.64 -13.52
N TYR A 196 -5.06 29.64 -14.28
CA TYR A 196 -3.86 28.86 -13.98
C TYR A 196 -2.62 29.76 -13.93
N ASP A 197 -2.37 30.53 -14.99
CA ASP A 197 -1.20 31.41 -15.08
C ASP A 197 -1.21 32.48 -13.98
N LYS A 198 -2.39 32.99 -13.62
CA LYS A 198 -2.56 33.90 -12.47
C LYS A 198 -2.16 33.24 -11.15
N LEU A 199 -2.68 32.05 -10.85
CA LEU A 199 -2.39 31.35 -9.59
C LEU A 199 -0.92 30.93 -9.50
N VAL A 200 -0.33 30.43 -10.58
CA VAL A 200 1.11 30.14 -10.65
C VAL A 200 1.94 31.41 -10.43
N GLY A 201 1.55 32.53 -11.05
CA GLY A 201 2.19 33.82 -10.84
C GLY A 201 2.11 34.30 -9.39
N LEU A 202 0.97 34.07 -8.72
CA LEU A 202 0.81 34.38 -7.29
C LEU A 202 1.73 33.54 -6.41
N ILE A 203 1.91 32.24 -6.70
CA ILE A 203 2.85 31.36 -5.99
C ILE A 203 4.28 31.86 -6.19
N ALA A 204 4.67 32.14 -7.44
CA ALA A 204 6.02 32.59 -7.78
C ALA A 204 6.39 33.95 -7.16
N ALA A 205 5.40 34.80 -6.90
CA ALA A 205 5.59 36.09 -6.23
C ALA A 205 5.78 35.97 -4.71
N GLN A 206 5.55 34.79 -4.11
CA GLN A 206 5.67 34.63 -2.66
C GLN A 206 7.14 34.60 -2.21
N PRO A 207 7.46 35.24 -1.07
CA PRO A 207 8.83 35.29 -0.56
C PRO A 207 9.36 33.91 -0.14
N PHE A 208 8.47 32.95 0.12
CA PHE A 208 8.79 31.57 0.49
C PHE A 208 9.00 30.63 -0.71
N ALA A 209 8.69 31.05 -1.93
CA ALA A 209 8.93 30.25 -3.13
C ALA A 209 10.39 30.43 -3.59
N GLU A 210 11.12 29.33 -3.76
CA GLU A 210 12.47 29.31 -4.35
C GLU A 210 12.37 29.11 -5.86
N ALA A 211 11.56 28.15 -6.30
CA ALA A 211 11.30 27.89 -7.71
C ALA A 211 9.86 27.40 -7.91
N VAL A 212 9.26 27.79 -9.04
CA VAL A 212 7.94 27.33 -9.45
C VAL A 212 8.03 26.90 -10.92
N VAL A 213 7.69 25.65 -11.19
CA VAL A 213 7.63 25.08 -12.54
C VAL A 213 6.18 24.78 -12.87
N GLN A 214 5.74 25.29 -14.02
CA GLN A 214 4.41 25.00 -14.55
C GLN A 214 4.29 23.50 -14.86
N GLY A 215 3.30 22.87 -14.26
CA GLY A 215 2.91 21.50 -14.56
C GLY A 215 1.81 21.47 -15.62
N ARG A 216 0.86 20.54 -15.46
CA ARG A 216 -0.29 20.42 -16.35
C ARG A 216 -1.19 21.65 -16.23
N LYS A 217 -1.49 22.30 -17.36
CA LYS A 217 -2.51 23.34 -17.48
C LYS A 217 -3.91 22.71 -17.64
N PRO A 218 -4.99 23.40 -17.24
CA PRO A 218 -6.33 22.98 -17.63
C PRO A 218 -6.41 22.95 -19.17
N VAL A 219 -7.14 21.98 -19.70
CA VAL A 219 -7.52 22.01 -21.11
C VAL A 219 -8.48 23.17 -21.28
N ASP A 220 -8.14 24.15 -22.14
CA ASP A 220 -9.09 25.19 -22.51
C ASP A 220 -10.29 24.48 -23.17
N GLY A 221 -11.43 24.45 -22.47
CA GLY A 221 -12.64 23.81 -22.98
C GLY A 221 -13.13 24.52 -24.23
N GLY A 222 -13.31 23.75 -25.31
CA GLY A 222 -14.12 24.12 -26.46
C GLY A 222 -15.61 24.05 -26.18
#